data_AF-A0A2U1KEP9-F1
#
_entry.id   AF-A0A2U1KEP9-F1
#
_cell.length_a   1.000
_cell.length_b   1.000
_cell.length_c   1.000
_cell.angle_alpha   90.00
_cell.angle_beta   90.00
_cell.angle_gamma   90.00
#
_symmetry.space_group_name_H-M   'P 1'
#
loop_
_entity.id
_entity.type
_entity.pdbx_description
1 polymer ?
#
loop_
_entity_poly.entity_id
_entity_poly.type
_entity_poly.pdbx_seq_one_letter_code
_entity_poly.pdbx_strand_id
1 'polypeptide(L)'
;MAPKFPKLLEIANQIGDRRVEKVLEAVFCREQRAYLCDEREYNQRIEELKVRIEQRHAIYKELKKHGVDEVFDECLAELKAAEKVDFEEMGWEYNQRIEELKVRIEQRHAIYKELKKHGVDEVFDECLAELKAAEKVDFEEMGWLIRRSYAASLRADDKDRIVKKLRRF
;
A
#
# COMPACT_ATOMS: atom_id res chain seq x y z
N MET A 1 -6.64 7.08 -18.20
CA MET A 1 -6.98 5.84 -17.49
C MET A 1 -8.42 5.48 -17.81
N ALA A 2 -8.73 4.20 -18.05
CA ALA A 2 -10.13 3.76 -18.19
C ALA A 2 -10.86 3.93 -16.83
N PRO A 3 -12.19 4.18 -16.82
CA PRO A 3 -12.95 4.18 -15.58
C PRO A 3 -12.80 2.79 -14.92
N LYS A 4 -12.47 2.74 -13.63
CA LYS A 4 -12.40 1.46 -12.88
C LYS A 4 -13.79 0.80 -12.69
N PHE A 5 -14.87 1.46 -13.13
CA PHE A 5 -16.26 0.99 -13.06
C PHE A 5 -16.96 1.13 -14.43
N PRO A 6 -16.50 0.43 -15.47
CA PRO A 6 -17.04 0.59 -16.82
C PRO A 6 -18.50 0.12 -16.91
N LYS A 7 -18.87 -0.91 -16.14
CA LYS A 7 -20.22 -1.48 -16.09
C LYS A 7 -21.23 -0.50 -15.49
N LEU A 8 -20.89 0.17 -14.40
CA LEU A 8 -21.78 1.18 -13.83
C LEU A 8 -21.94 2.42 -14.71
N LEU A 9 -20.90 2.76 -15.48
CA LEU A 9 -21.00 3.79 -16.50
C LEU A 9 -21.96 3.37 -17.63
N GLU A 10 -21.92 2.10 -18.05
CA GLU A 10 -22.87 1.54 -19.02
C GLU A 10 -24.31 1.54 -18.47
N ILE A 11 -24.51 1.19 -17.20
CA ILE A 11 -25.82 1.15 -16.54
C ILE A 11 -26.40 2.56 -16.39
N ALA A 12 -25.60 3.54 -15.94
CA ALA A 12 -26.03 4.94 -15.89
C ALA A 12 -26.54 5.45 -17.25
N ASN A 13 -25.87 5.07 -18.35
CA ASN A 13 -26.27 5.43 -19.71
C ASN A 13 -27.53 4.69 -20.21
N GLN A 14 -27.94 3.60 -19.57
CA GLN A 14 -29.17 2.85 -19.88
C GLN A 14 -30.39 3.33 -19.08
N ILE A 15 -30.17 4.12 -18.03
CA ILE A 15 -31.22 4.56 -17.11
C ILE A 15 -31.86 5.86 -17.61
N GLY A 16 -33.18 5.82 -17.85
CA GLY A 16 -33.96 7.02 -18.18
C GLY A 16 -34.38 7.88 -16.98
N ASP A 17 -34.01 7.48 -15.74
CA ASP A 17 -34.34 8.23 -14.52
C ASP A 17 -33.22 9.22 -14.13
N ARG A 18 -33.49 10.49 -14.43
CA ARG A 18 -32.60 11.62 -14.16
C ARG A 18 -32.25 11.81 -12.67
N ARG A 19 -33.02 11.25 -11.74
CA ARG A 19 -32.69 11.28 -10.31
C ARG A 19 -31.61 10.26 -9.97
N VAL A 20 -31.71 9.05 -10.52
CA VAL A 20 -30.73 7.98 -10.33
C VAL A 20 -29.40 8.36 -10.97
N GLU A 21 -29.43 8.88 -12.21
CA GLU A 21 -28.22 9.37 -12.90
C GLU A 21 -27.42 10.38 -12.05
N LYS A 22 -28.08 11.39 -11.48
CA LYS A 22 -27.40 12.42 -10.67
C LYS A 22 -26.75 11.88 -9.41
N VAL A 23 -27.41 10.93 -8.74
CA VAL A 23 -26.87 10.27 -7.54
C VAL A 23 -25.62 9.48 -7.92
N LEU A 24 -25.71 8.69 -8.98
CA LEU A 24 -24.60 7.89 -9.48
C LEU A 24 -23.42 8.74 -9.94
N GLU A 25 -23.66 9.81 -10.70
CA GLU A 25 -22.61 10.74 -11.14
C GLU A 25 -21.85 11.35 -9.94
N ALA A 26 -22.58 11.78 -8.91
CA ALA A 26 -21.98 12.32 -7.68
C ALA A 26 -21.19 11.26 -6.88
N VAL A 27 -21.64 10.00 -6.89
CA VAL A 27 -20.93 8.88 -6.28
C VAL A 27 -19.65 8.56 -7.07
N PHE A 28 -19.70 8.47 -8.39
CA PHE A 28 -18.53 8.19 -9.22
C PHE A 28 -17.48 9.29 -9.15
N CYS A 29 -17.90 10.55 -9.12
CA CYS A 29 -16.96 11.66 -8.94
C CYS A 29 -16.18 11.54 -7.62
N ARG A 30 -16.84 11.10 -6.54
CA ARG A 30 -16.20 10.90 -5.23
C ARG A 30 -15.29 9.67 -5.22
N GLU A 31 -15.78 8.55 -5.75
CA GLU A 31 -14.99 7.32 -5.87
C GLU A 31 -13.73 7.54 -6.73
N GLN A 32 -13.86 8.27 -7.85
CA GLN A 32 -12.72 8.62 -8.70
C GLN A 32 -11.71 9.52 -7.97
N ARG A 33 -12.18 10.48 -7.16
CA ARG A 33 -11.30 11.32 -6.34
C ARG A 33 -10.56 10.52 -5.27
N ALA A 34 -11.18 9.47 -4.73
CA ALA A 34 -10.56 8.54 -3.78
C ALA A 34 -9.38 7.76 -4.39
N TYR A 35 -9.30 7.71 -5.73
CA TYR A 35 -8.26 7.03 -6.50
C TYR A 35 -7.17 7.96 -7.07
N LEU A 36 -7.16 9.26 -6.73
CA LEU A 36 -6.18 10.22 -7.25
C LEU A 36 -4.75 10.06 -6.69
N CYS A 37 -4.52 9.12 -5.77
CA CYS A 37 -3.17 8.83 -5.27
C CYS A 37 -2.30 8.18 -6.35
N ASP A 38 -1.04 8.60 -6.45
CA ASP A 38 -0.11 8.08 -7.44
C ASP A 38 0.47 6.72 -7.01
N GLU A 39 -0.33 5.66 -7.22
CA GLU A 39 0.09 4.28 -7.02
C GLU A 39 1.37 3.94 -7.82
N ARG A 40 1.66 4.66 -8.91
CA ARG A 40 2.88 4.47 -9.69
C ARG A 40 4.09 5.03 -8.96
N GLU A 41 4.00 6.20 -8.35
CA GLU A 41 5.08 6.77 -7.53
C GLU A 41 5.42 5.86 -6.35
N TYR A 42 4.41 5.40 -5.61
CA TYR A 42 4.59 4.42 -4.52
C TYR A 42 5.29 3.15 -5.00
N ASN A 43 4.80 2.53 -6.09
CA ASN A 43 5.37 1.30 -6.62
C ASN A 43 6.80 1.49 -7.11
N GLN A 44 7.09 2.61 -7.75
CA GLN A 44 8.44 2.96 -8.18
C GLN A 44 9.36 3.10 -6.96
N ARG A 45 8.91 3.79 -5.91
CA ARG A 45 9.72 3.99 -4.71
C ARG A 45 10.05 2.69 -3.99
N ILE A 46 9.06 1.81 -3.86
CA ILE A 46 9.25 0.45 -3.31
C ILE A 46 10.25 -0.36 -4.14
N GLU A 47 10.20 -0.26 -5.47
CA GLU A 47 11.12 -1.02 -6.32
C GLU A 47 12.56 -0.49 -6.24
N GLU A 48 12.74 0.84 -6.22
CA GLU A 48 14.05 1.46 -5.96
C GLU A 48 14.65 1.00 -4.63
N LEU A 49 13.83 0.90 -3.58
CA LEU A 49 14.23 0.40 -2.26
C LEU A 49 14.66 -1.07 -2.29
N LYS A 50 13.92 -1.94 -2.99
CA LYS A 50 14.32 -3.35 -3.14
C LYS A 50 15.66 -3.49 -3.84
N VAL A 51 15.87 -2.78 -4.94
CA VAL A 51 17.12 -2.80 -5.69
C VAL A 51 18.28 -2.33 -4.80
N ARG A 52 18.09 -1.24 -4.07
CA ARG A 52 19.05 -0.71 -3.09
C ARG A 52 19.45 -1.74 -2.03
N ILE A 53 18.48 -2.45 -1.45
CA ILE A 53 18.72 -3.48 -0.44
C ILE A 53 19.44 -4.68 -1.06
N GLU A 54 19.00 -5.14 -2.23
CA GLU A 54 19.63 -6.27 -2.93
C GLU A 54 21.10 -5.99 -3.27
N GLN A 55 21.38 -4.80 -3.79
CA GLN A 55 22.75 -4.35 -4.08
C GLN A 55 23.63 -4.34 -2.82
N ARG A 56 23.13 -3.75 -1.71
CA ARG A 56 23.88 -3.76 -0.44
C ARG A 56 24.10 -5.18 0.08
N HIS A 57 23.12 -6.06 -0.06
CA HIS A 57 23.25 -7.45 0.34
C HIS A 57 24.29 -8.22 -0.51
N ALA A 58 24.39 -7.91 -1.80
CA ALA A 58 25.43 -8.46 -2.68
C ALA A 58 26.83 -8.01 -2.24
N ILE A 59 27.01 -6.70 -1.98
CA ILE A 59 28.27 -6.14 -1.48
C ILE A 59 28.65 -6.78 -0.14
N TYR A 60 27.69 -6.93 0.78
CA TYR A 60 27.92 -7.58 2.07
C TYR A 60 28.45 -9.01 1.91
N LYS A 61 27.86 -9.79 1.00
CA LYS A 61 28.30 -11.17 0.70
C LYS A 61 29.69 -11.21 0.10
N GLU A 62 30.06 -10.24 -0.73
CA GLU A 62 31.39 -10.15 -1.33
C GLU A 62 32.45 -9.81 -0.29
N LEU A 63 32.24 -8.74 0.49
CA LEU A 63 33.15 -8.33 1.55
C LEU A 63 33.40 -9.45 2.57
N LYS A 64 32.36 -10.21 2.94
CA LYS A 64 32.48 -11.34 3.87
C LYS A 64 33.39 -12.48 3.38
N LYS A 65 33.65 -12.59 2.06
CA LYS A 65 34.55 -13.61 1.50
C LYS A 65 36.03 -13.30 1.76
N HIS A 66 36.38 -12.05 2.06
CA HIS A 66 37.77 -11.60 2.16
C HIS A 66 38.38 -11.71 3.57
N GLY A 67 37.65 -12.24 4.56
CA GLY A 67 38.14 -12.45 5.93
C GLY A 67 37.81 -11.29 6.89
N VAL A 68 38.35 -11.34 8.12
CA VAL A 68 38.19 -10.30 9.15
C VAL A 68 39.42 -9.39 9.10
N ASP A 69 39.20 -8.14 8.67
CA ASP A 69 40.14 -7.01 8.66
C ASP A 69 39.40 -5.84 9.32
N GLU A 70 40.06 -5.08 10.21
CA GLU A 70 39.44 -3.94 10.90
C GLU A 70 38.82 -2.93 9.92
N VAL A 71 39.43 -2.74 8.75
CA VAL A 71 38.90 -1.85 7.70
C VAL A 71 37.61 -2.40 7.10
N PHE A 72 37.51 -3.72 6.89
CA PHE A 72 36.28 -4.33 6.38
C PHE A 72 35.18 -4.33 7.43
N ASP A 73 35.50 -4.45 8.72
CA ASP A 73 34.50 -4.40 9.79
C ASP A 73 33.80 -3.03 9.88
N GLU A 74 34.54 -1.93 9.70
CA GLU A 74 33.95 -0.58 9.62
C GLU A 74 33.04 -0.42 8.38
N CYS A 75 33.51 -0.81 7.19
CA CYS A 75 32.70 -0.76 5.96
C CYS A 75 31.43 -1.62 6.06
N LEU A 76 31.53 -2.81 6.67
CA LEU A 76 30.38 -3.69 6.90
C LEU A 76 29.38 -3.08 7.91
N ALA A 77 29.86 -2.33 8.91
CA ALA A 77 29.01 -1.63 9.86
C ALA A 77 28.23 -0.48 9.21
N GLU A 78 28.88 0.31 8.36
CA GLU A 78 28.25 1.38 7.58
C GLU A 78 27.23 0.82 6.59
N LEU A 79 27.58 -0.23 5.86
CA LEU A 79 26.69 -0.88 4.89
C LEU A 79 25.41 -1.41 5.56
N LYS A 80 25.55 -2.02 6.76
CA LYS A 80 24.39 -2.46 7.57
C LYS A 80 23.56 -1.30 8.08
N ALA A 81 24.19 -0.19 8.47
CA ALA A 81 23.45 1.00 8.90
C ALA A 81 22.65 1.59 7.74
N ALA A 82 23.22 1.64 6.54
CA ALA A 82 22.53 2.10 5.33
C ALA A 82 21.38 1.16 4.94
N GLU A 83 21.59 -0.16 4.95
CA GLU A 83 20.55 -1.16 4.66
C GLU A 83 19.38 -1.05 5.68
N LYS A 84 19.69 -0.82 6.96
CA LYS A 84 18.69 -0.57 7.99
C LYS A 84 17.81 0.62 7.62
N VAL A 85 18.41 1.74 7.20
CA VAL A 85 17.66 2.94 6.79
C VAL A 85 16.75 2.65 5.60
N ASP A 86 17.18 1.85 4.63
CA ASP A 86 16.30 1.46 3.52
C ASP A 86 15.11 0.61 4.00
N PHE A 87 15.31 -0.29 4.96
CA PHE A 87 14.19 -1.05 5.53
C PHE A 87 13.21 -0.16 6.32
N GLU A 88 13.72 0.81 7.08
CA GLU A 88 12.88 1.80 7.78
C GLU A 88 12.08 2.64 6.77
N GLU A 89 12.72 3.11 5.71
CA GLU A 89 12.09 3.86 4.62
C GLU A 89 11.02 3.01 3.91
N MET A 90 11.31 1.74 3.61
CA MET A 90 10.34 0.81 3.03
C MET A 90 9.13 0.58 3.94
N GLY A 91 9.36 0.44 5.25
CA GLY A 91 8.29 0.37 6.25
C GLY A 91 7.42 1.63 6.26
N TRP A 92 8.04 2.81 6.16
CA TRP A 92 7.33 4.08 6.08
C TRP A 92 6.45 4.17 4.84
N GLU A 93 6.96 3.82 3.65
CA GLU A 93 6.18 3.78 2.40
C GLU A 93 4.98 2.83 2.50
N TYR A 94 5.16 1.62 3.07
CA TYR A 94 4.04 0.69 3.32
C TYR A 94 2.97 1.31 4.20
N ASN A 95 3.37 2.03 5.26
CA ASN A 95 2.44 2.66 6.19
C ASN A 95 1.71 3.84 5.55
N GLN A 96 2.37 4.66 4.72
CA GLN A 96 1.71 5.72 3.97
C GLN A 96 0.61 5.15 3.08
N ARG A 97 0.92 4.08 2.33
CA ARG A 97 -0.08 3.41 1.49
C ARG A 97 -1.24 2.84 2.30
N ILE A 98 -0.99 2.31 3.50
CA ILE A 98 -2.05 1.85 4.41
C ILE A 98 -2.99 3.00 4.81
N GLU A 99 -2.46 4.18 5.12
CA GLU A 99 -3.30 5.34 5.48
C GLU A 99 -4.16 5.82 4.29
N GLU A 100 -3.63 5.80 3.07
CA GLU A 100 -4.42 6.08 1.86
C GLU A 100 -5.60 5.10 1.71
N LEU A 101 -5.34 3.80 1.91
CA LEU A 101 -6.38 2.77 1.84
C LEU A 101 -7.46 2.97 2.90
N LYS A 102 -7.09 3.36 4.12
CA LYS A 102 -8.06 3.66 5.19
C LYS A 102 -9.00 4.80 4.78
N VAL A 103 -8.45 5.89 4.26
CA VAL A 103 -9.26 7.03 3.78
C VAL A 103 -10.20 6.58 2.66
N ARG A 104 -9.73 5.77 1.71
CA ARG A 104 -10.54 5.23 0.62
C ARG A 104 -11.69 4.36 1.13
N ILE A 105 -11.42 3.45 2.07
CA ILE A 105 -12.43 2.61 2.72
C ILE A 105 -13.46 3.45 3.48
N GLU A 106 -13.03 4.47 4.23
CA GLU A 106 -13.95 5.38 4.93
C GLU A 106 -14.87 6.14 3.97
N GLN A 107 -14.33 6.59 2.84
CA GLN A 107 -15.13 7.25 1.79
C GLN A 107 -16.17 6.29 1.19
N ARG A 108 -15.82 5.03 0.91
CA ARG A 108 -16.78 4.01 0.44
C ARG A 108 -17.85 3.70 1.46
N HIS A 109 -17.49 3.60 2.75
CA HIS A 109 -18.46 3.47 3.83
C HIS A 109 -19.46 4.63 3.87
N ALA A 110 -19.03 5.86 3.60
CA ALA A 110 -19.94 7.01 3.50
C ALA A 110 -20.88 6.87 2.29
N ILE A 111 -20.36 6.46 1.12
CA ILE A 111 -21.15 6.21 -0.09
C ILE A 111 -22.20 5.12 0.14
N TYR A 112 -21.86 4.00 0.79
CA TYR A 112 -22.83 2.96 1.10
C TYR A 112 -24.00 3.46 1.94
N LYS A 113 -23.70 4.26 2.97
CA LYS A 113 -24.73 4.83 3.85
C LYS A 113 -25.66 5.77 3.10
N GLU A 114 -25.14 6.48 2.09
CA GLU A 114 -25.94 7.34 1.23
C GLU A 114 -26.83 6.53 0.29
N LEU A 115 -26.25 5.59 -0.46
CA LEU A 115 -26.99 4.73 -1.39
C LEU A 115 -28.12 3.95 -0.69
N LYS A 116 -27.86 3.42 0.52
CA LYS A 116 -28.90 2.73 1.32
C LYS A 116 -30.11 3.61 1.68
N LYS A 117 -29.98 4.93 1.70
CA LYS A 117 -31.11 5.84 1.99
C LYS A 117 -32.06 5.98 0.81
N HIS A 118 -31.65 5.60 -0.40
CA HIS A 118 -32.45 5.73 -1.61
C HIS A 118 -33.42 4.55 -1.83
N GLY A 119 -33.42 3.53 -0.96
CA GLY A 119 -34.34 2.39 -1.02
C GLY A 119 -33.75 1.17 -1.74
N VAL A 120 -34.60 0.18 -2.04
CA VAL A 120 -34.23 -0.99 -2.85
C VAL A 120 -34.47 -0.62 -4.32
N ASP A 121 -33.39 -0.45 -5.05
CA ASP A 121 -33.36 -0.19 -6.49
C ASP A 121 -32.30 -1.12 -7.08
N GLU A 122 -32.65 -1.87 -8.12
CA GLU A 122 -31.77 -2.87 -8.76
C GLU A 122 -30.44 -2.25 -9.21
N VAL A 123 -30.47 -0.98 -9.66
CA VAL A 123 -29.28 -0.23 -10.06
C VAL A 123 -28.39 0.09 -8.86
N PHE A 124 -28.98 0.53 -7.75
CA PHE A 124 -28.20 0.82 -6.55
C PHE A 124 -27.65 -0.46 -5.92
N ASP A 125 -28.38 -1.57 -5.98
CA ASP A 125 -27.89 -2.87 -5.50
C ASP A 125 -26.66 -3.35 -6.29
N GLU A 126 -26.64 -3.16 -7.62
CA GLU A 126 -25.47 -3.44 -8.45
C GLU A 126 -24.28 -2.50 -8.13
N CYS A 127 -24.54 -1.20 -7.99
CA CYS A 127 -23.51 -0.23 -7.55
C CYS A 127 -22.91 -0.61 -6.19
N LEU A 128 -23.76 -1.00 -5.23
CA LEU A 128 -23.34 -1.46 -3.91
C LEU A 128 -22.48 -2.72 -3.99
N ALA A 129 -22.79 -3.64 -4.91
CA ALA A 129 -22.01 -4.86 -5.12
C ALA A 129 -20.61 -4.55 -5.66
N GLU A 130 -20.48 -3.65 -6.63
CA GLU A 130 -19.18 -3.25 -7.17
C GLU A 130 -18.32 -2.51 -6.14
N LEU A 131 -18.91 -1.58 -5.40
CA LEU A 131 -18.21 -0.89 -4.31
C LEU A 131 -17.68 -1.89 -3.26
N LYS A 132 -18.46 -2.93 -2.93
CA LYS A 132 -18.04 -4.00 -1.99
C LYS A 132 -16.90 -4.84 -2.53
N ALA A 133 -16.93 -5.15 -3.81
CA ALA A 133 -15.83 -5.84 -4.45
C ALA A 133 -14.55 -5.00 -4.42
N ALA A 134 -14.63 -3.71 -4.74
CA ALA A 134 -13.50 -2.79 -4.68
C ALA A 134 -12.95 -2.65 -3.25
N GLU A 135 -13.81 -2.46 -2.26
CA GLU A 135 -13.43 -2.38 -0.84
C GLU A 135 -12.76 -3.66 -0.33
N LYS A 136 -13.23 -4.83 -0.76
CA LYS A 136 -12.56 -6.09 -0.44
C LYS A 136 -11.12 -6.12 -0.94
N VAL A 137 -10.87 -5.61 -2.15
CA VAL A 137 -9.52 -5.50 -2.72
C VAL A 137 -8.64 -4.58 -1.86
N ASP A 138 -9.16 -3.44 -1.39
CA ASP A 138 -8.42 -2.56 -0.48
C ASP A 138 -8.02 -3.26 0.82
N PHE A 139 -8.93 -4.03 1.41
CA PHE A 139 -8.65 -4.77 2.64
C PHE A 139 -7.58 -5.85 2.42
N GLU A 140 -7.61 -6.53 1.27
CA GLU A 140 -6.59 -7.51 0.88
C GLU A 140 -5.22 -6.84 0.70
N GLU A 141 -5.16 -5.70 0.01
CA GLU A 141 -3.95 -4.88 -0.16
C GLU A 141 -3.42 -4.41 1.20
N MET A 142 -4.28 -3.84 2.05
CA MET A 142 -3.92 -3.36 3.38
C MET A 142 -3.36 -4.49 4.25
N GLY A 143 -4.00 -5.66 4.24
CA GLY A 143 -3.51 -6.83 4.97
C GLY A 143 -2.15 -7.31 4.49
N TRP A 144 -1.87 -7.21 3.19
CA TRP A 144 -0.55 -7.51 2.62
C TRP A 144 0.50 -6.48 3.01
N LEU A 145 0.15 -5.19 2.96
CA LEU A 145 1.05 -4.08 3.34
C LEU A 145 1.43 -4.17 4.82
N ILE A 146 0.48 -4.47 5.71
CA ILE A 146 0.74 -4.63 7.15
C ILE A 146 1.80 -5.71 7.40
N ARG A 147 1.67 -6.87 6.73
CA ARG A 147 2.67 -7.95 6.85
C ARG A 147 4.05 -7.51 6.38
N ARG A 148 4.13 -6.70 5.32
CA ARG A 148 5.40 -6.21 4.78
C ARG A 148 6.02 -5.10 5.59
N SER A 149 5.21 -4.17 6.07
CA SER A 149 5.62 -3.13 7.03
C SER A 149 6.24 -3.77 8.26
N TYR A 150 5.54 -4.75 8.86
CA TYR A 150 6.06 -5.51 9.99
C TYR A 150 7.37 -6.23 9.68
N ALA A 151 7.46 -6.90 8.53
CA ALA A 151 8.69 -7.57 8.11
C ALA A 151 9.86 -6.58 7.91
N ALA A 152 9.60 -5.40 7.35
CA ALA A 152 10.61 -4.35 7.19
C ALA A 152 11.09 -3.82 8.55
N SER A 153 10.18 -3.59 9.50
CA SER A 153 10.53 -3.21 10.88
C SER A 153 11.41 -4.27 11.56
N LEU A 154 11.08 -5.56 11.43
CA LEU A 154 11.90 -6.64 11.98
C LEU A 154 13.33 -6.65 11.39
N ARG A 155 13.46 -6.39 10.09
CA ARG A 155 14.77 -6.30 9.42
C ARG A 155 15.57 -5.09 9.90
N ALA A 156 14.90 -3.97 10.16
CA ALA A 156 15.53 -2.79 10.72
C ALA A 156 16.00 -3.02 12.19
N ASP A 157 15.23 -3.79 12.96
CA ASP A 157 15.44 -4.02 14.40
C ASP A 157 16.42 -5.15 14.75
N ASP A 158 16.91 -5.93 13.79
CA ASP A 158 17.79 -7.09 14.02
C ASP A 158 19.10 -6.76 14.81
N LYS A 159 19.43 -5.49 15.01
CA LYS A 159 20.51 -5.03 15.91
C LYS A 159 20.23 -5.24 17.40
N ASP A 160 19.00 -5.06 17.89
CA ASP A 160 18.72 -5.08 19.33
C ASP A 160 18.95 -6.47 19.94
N ARG A 161 18.70 -7.52 19.14
CA ARG A 161 18.88 -8.91 19.55
C ARG A 161 20.34 -9.38 19.47
N ILE A 162 21.12 -8.82 18.55
CA ILE A 162 22.55 -9.14 18.38
C ILE A 162 23.41 -8.35 19.38
N VAL A 163 23.15 -7.06 19.58
CA VAL A 163 23.86 -6.21 20.56
C VAL A 163 23.63 -6.71 22.00
N LYS A 164 22.40 -7.16 22.34
CA LYS A 164 22.13 -7.78 23.66
C LYS A 164 22.85 -9.13 23.85
N LYS A 165 23.07 -9.89 22.78
CA LYS A 165 23.85 -11.14 22.84
C LYS A 165 25.34 -10.87 23.02
N LEU A 166 25.86 -9.82 22.39
CA LEU A 166 27.27 -9.43 22.50
C LEU A 166 27.63 -8.81 23.86
N ARG A 167 26.68 -8.18 24.58
CA ARG A 167 26.91 -7.67 25.96
C ARG A 167 26.84 -8.75 27.05
N ARG A 168 26.49 -10.00 26.71
CA ARG A 168 26.37 -11.12 27.67
C ARG A 168 27.57 -12.08 27.64
N PHE A 169 28.58 -11.77 26.83
CA PHE A 169 29.90 -12.40 26.82
C PHE A 169 30.93 -11.31 27.14
#